data_AF-A0ABD7UXX9-F1
#
_entry.id   AF-A0ABD7UXX9-F1
#
_cell.length_a   1.000
_cell.length_b   1.000
_cell.length_c   1.000
_cell.angle_alpha   90.00
_cell.angle_beta   90.00
_cell.angle_gamma   90.00
#
_symmetry.space_group_name_H-M   'P 1'
#
loop_
_entity.id
_entity.type
_entity.pdbx_description
1 polymer ?
#
loop_
_entity_poly.entity_id
_entity_poly.type
_entity_poly.pdbx_seq_one_letter_code
_entity_poly.pdbx_strand_id
1 'polypeptide(L)'
;MVAPGAPSASAAPPNATTTVRCESDSSGKPPPGGWYHGESASYLYDRRFREGPILSKEQLGRYTPQAIAYWKDWDDSGRDALLIATYVSGGADDRAKIIAVDANTPHRLLGWVMVDKRSAGEMPTHAGGMAIGGGHLFLGGPQESDSIRHYALADVRNALQQKGSISPKGADRKVYGQSFMTVDGNKLYAGRFNLGSRDWMHRYTIKDDGRLETDPKPGGNGKMRYEVPKGTQGVAKAGNTMFFSTSLGRNVRSNVYATDAGETNLDKARPRCFRGPGMSQGIAIDAARNRLFLNYESGSHKFDDRAGDPARNIIRGAHIAKLEDVTSVPGGTLKLGTLQAKKLTDTDKEDEIVVSVEGAPICVKGSDDKCLKHLKLRQGKQRAIDATVQFTGNALVNVTERDNPPDNPHDNLGTEKLTPGAKKGILEFAKGRAVYRLSYEVS
;
A
#
# COMPACT_ATOMS: atom_id res chain seq x y z
N MET A 1 3.91 -42.77 12.01
CA MET A 1 2.91 -41.70 12.11
C MET A 1 3.46 -40.64 13.05
N VAL A 2 3.92 -39.51 12.51
CA VAL A 2 4.40 -38.37 13.30
C VAL A 2 3.31 -37.31 13.26
N ALA A 3 2.87 -36.84 14.42
CA ALA A 3 1.79 -35.87 14.57
C ALA A 3 2.08 -34.59 13.76
N PRO A 4 1.07 -33.98 13.11
CA PRO A 4 1.24 -32.70 12.44
C PRO A 4 1.55 -31.64 13.50
N GLY A 5 2.74 -31.02 13.37
CA GLY A 5 3.19 -29.96 14.26
C GLY A 5 2.18 -28.80 14.32
N ALA A 6 1.97 -28.31 15.54
CA ALA A 6 1.13 -27.16 15.86
C ALA A 6 1.40 -25.95 14.92
N PRO A 7 0.39 -25.11 14.63
CA PRO A 7 0.59 -23.90 13.87
C PRO A 7 1.69 -23.05 14.54
N SER A 8 2.75 -22.77 13.79
CA SER A 8 3.77 -21.78 14.15
C SER A 8 3.05 -20.51 14.61
N ALA A 9 3.18 -20.16 15.89
CA ALA A 9 2.63 -18.93 16.44
C ALA A 9 2.92 -17.77 15.47
N SER A 10 1.86 -17.19 14.89
CA SER A 10 1.98 -16.01 14.06
C SER A 10 2.62 -14.93 14.93
N ALA A 11 3.76 -14.39 14.50
CA ALA A 11 4.33 -13.26 15.20
C ALA A 11 3.29 -12.14 15.29
N ALA A 12 3.19 -11.51 16.45
CA ALA A 12 2.31 -10.36 16.62
C ALA A 12 2.63 -9.29 15.56
N PRO A 13 1.63 -8.54 15.08
CA PRO A 13 1.88 -7.40 14.22
C PRO A 13 2.85 -6.42 14.90
N PRO A 14 3.65 -5.68 14.12
CA PRO A 14 4.63 -4.75 14.68
C PRO A 14 3.95 -3.62 15.44
N ASN A 15 4.50 -3.26 16.60
CA ASN A 15 4.11 -2.05 17.32
C ASN A 15 4.80 -0.84 16.67
N ALA A 16 4.06 -0.09 15.86
CA ALA A 16 4.56 1.13 15.23
C ALA A 16 4.86 2.19 16.30
N THR A 17 6.07 2.75 16.29
CA THR A 17 6.47 3.85 17.17
C THR A 17 6.49 5.19 16.45
N THR A 18 6.56 5.18 15.12
CA THR A 18 6.52 6.38 14.26
C THR A 18 5.23 6.43 13.47
N THR A 19 4.65 7.63 13.37
CA THR A 19 3.50 7.86 12.50
C THR A 19 3.97 8.18 11.09
N VAL A 20 3.43 7.50 10.08
CA VAL A 20 3.69 7.82 8.66
C VAL A 20 2.49 8.58 8.11
N ARG A 21 2.75 9.76 7.54
CA ARG A 21 1.75 10.62 6.91
C ARG A 21 2.03 10.77 5.42
N CYS A 22 1.07 10.34 4.62
CA CYS A 22 1.12 10.49 3.18
C CYS A 22 0.61 11.86 2.77
N GLU A 23 1.24 12.44 1.77
CA GLU A 23 0.73 13.65 1.12
C GLU A 23 -0.66 13.36 0.54
N SER A 24 -1.58 14.30 0.73
CA SER A 24 -3.01 14.01 0.66
C SER A 24 -3.83 15.11 0.00
N ASP A 25 -3.20 16.25 -0.34
CA ASP A 25 -3.81 17.40 -0.97
C ASP A 25 -4.33 17.01 -2.35
N SER A 26 -5.57 17.39 -2.62
CA SER A 26 -6.24 17.12 -3.90
C SER A 26 -7.07 18.33 -4.30
N SER A 27 -7.42 18.41 -5.59
CA SER A 27 -8.30 19.48 -6.10
C SER A 27 -9.75 19.33 -5.65
N GLY A 28 -10.16 18.14 -5.16
CA GLY A 28 -11.57 17.79 -4.93
C GLY A 28 -12.40 17.75 -6.22
N LYS A 29 -11.77 17.86 -7.38
CA LYS A 29 -12.39 17.85 -8.72
C LYS A 29 -11.81 16.69 -9.52
N PRO A 30 -12.41 16.30 -10.66
CA PRO A 30 -11.78 15.34 -11.55
C PRO A 30 -10.33 15.74 -11.89
N PRO A 31 -9.43 14.77 -12.15
CA PRO A 31 -8.04 15.07 -12.51
C PRO A 31 -8.00 15.93 -13.78
N PRO A 32 -6.96 16.75 -13.97
CA PRO A 32 -6.78 17.52 -15.22
C PRO A 32 -6.88 16.60 -16.45
N GLY A 33 -7.73 16.95 -17.41
CA GLY A 33 -7.99 16.12 -18.60
C GLY A 33 -8.93 14.93 -18.39
N GLY A 34 -9.41 14.69 -17.16
CA GLY A 34 -10.43 13.66 -16.87
C GLY A 34 -9.98 12.23 -17.20
N TRP A 35 -8.67 11.97 -17.21
CA TRP A 35 -8.09 10.71 -17.68
C TRP A 35 -8.37 9.49 -16.78
N TYR A 36 -8.97 9.70 -15.61
CA TYR A 36 -9.65 8.64 -14.87
C TYR A 36 -10.92 9.16 -14.21
N HIS A 37 -11.87 8.26 -13.94
CA HIS A 37 -13.17 8.59 -13.38
C HIS A 37 -13.09 8.95 -11.89
N GLY A 38 -13.87 9.94 -11.47
CA GLY A 38 -13.99 10.37 -10.08
C GLY A 38 -13.03 11.51 -9.71
N GLU A 39 -13.01 11.87 -8.43
CA GLU A 39 -12.18 12.97 -7.94
C GLU A 39 -10.68 12.65 -8.01
N SER A 40 -9.89 13.70 -8.20
CA SER A 40 -8.44 13.74 -8.02
C SER A 40 -8.04 13.02 -6.74
N ALA A 41 -7.09 12.09 -6.84
CA ALA A 41 -6.60 11.32 -5.71
C ALA A 41 -5.70 12.20 -4.84
N SER A 42 -4.71 12.81 -5.49
CA SER A 42 -3.85 13.87 -4.98
C SER A 42 -3.17 14.61 -6.13
N TYR A 43 -2.68 15.82 -5.87
CA TYR A 43 -1.87 16.55 -6.84
C TYR A 43 -0.55 15.82 -7.18
N LEU A 44 0.04 15.09 -6.23
CA LEU A 44 1.25 14.33 -6.51
C LEU A 44 0.96 13.14 -7.43
N TYR A 45 -0.16 12.46 -7.24
CA TYR A 45 -0.56 11.34 -8.08
C TYR A 45 -0.82 11.78 -9.51
N ASP A 46 -1.66 12.81 -9.70
CA ASP A 46 -2.12 13.26 -11.02
C ASP A 46 -0.98 13.82 -11.89
N ARG A 47 0.13 14.26 -11.29
CA ARG A 47 1.33 14.72 -12.01
C ARG A 47 2.30 13.61 -12.41
N ARG A 48 2.22 12.44 -11.77
CA ARG A 48 3.24 11.37 -11.87
C ARG A 48 2.73 10.13 -12.56
N PHE A 49 1.44 9.86 -12.40
CA PHE A 49 0.78 8.78 -13.07
C PHE A 49 0.05 9.30 -14.30
N ARG A 50 -0.07 8.40 -15.27
CA ARG A 50 -0.93 8.55 -16.43
C ARG A 50 -1.62 7.22 -16.71
N GLU A 51 -2.56 7.26 -17.65
CA GLU A 51 -3.22 6.07 -18.15
C GLU A 51 -2.20 5.08 -18.74
N GLY A 52 -2.32 3.82 -18.34
CA GLY A 52 -1.53 2.70 -18.87
C GLY A 52 -2.42 1.75 -19.68
N PRO A 53 -2.02 0.48 -19.84
CA PRO A 53 -2.87 -0.51 -20.51
C PRO A 53 -4.23 -0.68 -19.85
N ILE A 54 -5.28 -0.58 -20.66
CA ILE A 54 -6.68 -0.66 -20.26
C ILE A 54 -7.26 -2.04 -20.56
N LEU A 55 -8.14 -2.49 -19.67
CA LEU A 55 -9.00 -3.65 -19.89
C LEU A 55 -10.40 -3.21 -20.32
N SER A 56 -11.00 -3.94 -21.26
CA SER A 56 -12.34 -3.66 -21.77
C SER A 56 -13.42 -4.07 -20.76
N LYS A 57 -14.65 -3.59 -20.95
CA LYS A 57 -15.79 -4.00 -20.12
C LYS A 57 -16.08 -5.49 -20.25
N GLU A 58 -15.89 -6.08 -21.42
CA GLU A 58 -16.06 -7.51 -21.65
C GLU A 58 -15.05 -8.33 -20.84
N GLN A 59 -13.81 -7.86 -20.76
CA GLN A 59 -12.75 -8.50 -19.99
C GLN A 59 -13.04 -8.46 -18.47
N LEU A 60 -13.70 -7.40 -18.00
CA LEU A 60 -14.01 -7.16 -16.58
C LEU A 60 -15.46 -7.49 -16.20
N GLY A 61 -16.28 -7.95 -17.15
CA GLY A 61 -17.73 -8.12 -16.98
C GLY A 61 -18.13 -9.14 -15.94
N ARG A 62 -17.23 -10.08 -15.62
CA ARG A 62 -17.37 -11.03 -14.49
C ARG A 62 -16.12 -11.12 -13.61
N TYR A 63 -15.06 -10.41 -13.98
CA TYR A 63 -13.73 -10.58 -13.40
C TYR A 63 -13.29 -9.32 -12.67
N THR A 64 -12.60 -9.53 -11.56
CA THR A 64 -12.18 -8.50 -10.63
C THR A 64 -10.65 -8.54 -10.51
N PRO A 65 -9.91 -7.51 -10.97
CA PRO A 65 -8.45 -7.49 -10.89
C PRO A 65 -7.94 -7.51 -9.45
N GLN A 66 -6.84 -8.23 -9.22
CA GLN A 66 -6.23 -8.41 -7.89
C GLN A 66 -4.71 -8.30 -7.92
N ALA A 67 -4.04 -8.82 -8.94
CA ALA A 67 -2.58 -8.73 -9.04
C ALA A 67 -2.13 -8.35 -10.45
N ILE A 68 -0.92 -7.83 -10.55
CA ILE A 68 -0.26 -7.50 -11.81
C ILE A 68 1.21 -7.94 -11.77
N ALA A 69 1.71 -8.46 -12.88
CA ALA A 69 3.11 -8.80 -13.06
C ALA A 69 3.59 -8.35 -14.45
N TYR A 70 4.84 -7.92 -14.55
CA TYR A 70 5.47 -7.57 -15.81
C TYR A 70 6.27 -8.77 -16.33
N TRP A 71 6.04 -9.15 -17.58
CA TRP A 71 6.75 -10.21 -18.28
C TRP A 71 7.45 -9.64 -19.49
N LYS A 72 8.77 -9.43 -19.35
CA LYS A 72 9.63 -9.03 -20.45
C LYS A 72 9.70 -10.12 -21.50
N ASP A 73 9.63 -9.74 -22.77
CA ASP A 73 9.82 -10.63 -23.91
C ASP A 73 9.01 -11.93 -23.78
N TRP A 74 7.70 -11.78 -23.53
CA TRP A 74 6.85 -12.88 -23.10
C TRP A 74 6.70 -13.97 -24.18
N ASP A 75 6.92 -13.61 -25.45
CA ASP A 75 6.73 -14.46 -26.62
C ASP A 75 7.99 -14.67 -27.48
N ASP A 76 9.16 -14.32 -26.95
CA ASP A 76 10.47 -14.42 -27.62
C ASP A 76 10.56 -13.59 -28.92
N SER A 77 9.69 -12.59 -29.11
CA SER A 77 9.68 -11.68 -30.27
C SER A 77 9.99 -10.22 -29.91
N GLY A 78 10.41 -9.97 -28.68
CA GLY A 78 10.67 -8.64 -28.13
C GLY A 78 9.42 -7.91 -27.63
N ARG A 79 8.27 -8.59 -27.56
CA ARG A 79 7.03 -8.00 -27.01
C ARG A 79 6.95 -8.23 -25.51
N ASP A 80 6.63 -7.18 -24.77
CA ASP A 80 6.46 -7.24 -23.32
C ASP A 80 4.97 -7.32 -22.94
N ALA A 81 4.65 -8.11 -21.92
CA ALA A 81 3.29 -8.26 -21.41
C ALA A 81 3.16 -7.71 -19.99
N LEU A 82 1.98 -7.16 -19.69
CA LEU A 82 1.46 -7.09 -18.33
C LEU A 82 0.45 -8.20 -18.15
N LEU A 83 0.71 -9.07 -17.19
CA LEU A 83 -0.25 -10.07 -16.73
C LEU A 83 -1.08 -9.47 -15.62
N ILE A 84 -2.39 -9.52 -15.74
CA ILE A 84 -3.34 -9.08 -14.71
C ILE A 84 -4.13 -10.29 -14.25
N ALA A 85 -3.90 -10.71 -13.01
CA ALA A 85 -4.67 -11.80 -12.41
C ALA A 85 -5.99 -11.25 -11.87
N THR A 86 -7.05 -11.97 -12.16
CA THR A 86 -8.42 -11.62 -11.81
C THR A 86 -9.10 -12.80 -11.14
N TYR A 87 -9.92 -12.52 -10.13
CA TYR A 87 -10.86 -13.50 -9.59
C TYR A 87 -12.26 -13.21 -10.10
N VAL A 88 -13.14 -14.20 -9.97
CA VAL A 88 -14.57 -14.05 -10.16
C VAL A 88 -15.23 -14.40 -8.83
N SER A 89 -16.20 -13.61 -8.40
CA SER A 89 -17.05 -14.00 -7.27
C SER A 89 -18.20 -14.84 -7.79
N GLY A 90 -18.23 -16.09 -7.38
CA GLY A 90 -19.31 -17.03 -7.62
C GLY A 90 -18.89 -18.43 -7.19
N GLY A 91 -19.79 -19.40 -7.42
CA GLY A 91 -19.77 -20.72 -6.79
C GLY A 91 -18.54 -21.57 -7.11
N ALA A 92 -18.55 -22.81 -6.61
CA ALA A 92 -17.39 -23.70 -6.60
C ALA A 92 -16.73 -23.94 -7.98
N ASP A 93 -17.41 -23.69 -9.11
CA ASP A 93 -16.91 -23.93 -10.47
C ASP A 93 -16.18 -22.75 -11.12
N ASP A 94 -16.18 -21.60 -10.46
CA ASP A 94 -15.53 -20.41 -10.98
C ASP A 94 -13.99 -20.54 -10.93
N ARG A 95 -13.32 -19.97 -11.93
CA ARG A 95 -11.86 -20.01 -12.07
C ARG A 95 -11.29 -18.61 -12.22
N ALA A 96 -10.17 -18.36 -11.54
CA ALA A 96 -9.39 -17.16 -11.79
C ALA A 96 -8.91 -17.13 -13.24
N LYS A 97 -8.68 -15.92 -13.74
CA LYS A 97 -8.20 -15.67 -15.10
C LYS A 97 -7.02 -14.72 -15.05
N ILE A 98 -5.97 -15.05 -15.77
CA ILE A 98 -4.85 -14.15 -16.01
C ILE A 98 -5.03 -13.59 -17.42
N ILE A 99 -5.13 -12.26 -17.52
CA ILE A 99 -5.27 -11.54 -18.78
C ILE A 99 -3.91 -10.92 -19.12
N ALA A 100 -3.41 -11.17 -20.33
CA ALA A 100 -2.17 -10.58 -20.82
C ALA A 100 -2.49 -9.42 -21.77
N VAL A 101 -1.97 -8.24 -21.46
CA VAL A 101 -2.05 -7.05 -22.33
C VAL A 101 -0.66 -6.56 -22.71
N ASP A 102 -0.55 -5.93 -23.88
CA ASP A 102 0.70 -5.35 -24.32
C ASP A 102 1.11 -4.22 -23.36
N ALA A 103 2.33 -4.31 -22.81
CA ALA A 103 2.79 -3.34 -21.82
C ALA A 103 3.06 -1.94 -22.42
N ASN A 104 3.15 -1.84 -23.74
CA ASN A 104 3.56 -0.65 -24.48
C ASN A 104 2.42 -0.07 -25.33
N THR A 105 1.45 -0.91 -25.72
CA THR A 105 0.34 -0.55 -26.60
C THR A 105 -0.98 -0.57 -25.83
N PRO A 106 -1.60 0.59 -25.55
CA PRO A 106 -2.91 0.64 -24.89
C PRO A 106 -3.95 -0.24 -25.61
N HIS A 107 -4.84 -0.86 -24.83
CA HIS A 107 -5.97 -1.71 -25.28
C HIS A 107 -5.60 -3.00 -26.05
N ARG A 108 -4.32 -3.27 -26.31
CA ARG A 108 -3.94 -4.48 -27.05
C ARG A 108 -3.94 -5.70 -26.15
N LEU A 109 -4.97 -6.53 -26.29
CA LEU A 109 -5.03 -7.87 -25.71
C LEU A 109 -4.02 -8.79 -26.41
N LEU A 110 -3.20 -9.48 -25.62
CA LEU A 110 -2.27 -10.50 -26.10
C LEU A 110 -2.83 -11.91 -25.95
N GLY A 111 -3.65 -12.14 -24.92
CA GLY A 111 -4.27 -13.42 -24.63
C GLY A 111 -4.83 -13.47 -23.21
N TRP A 112 -5.37 -14.62 -22.84
CA TRP A 112 -5.78 -14.89 -21.46
C TRP A 112 -5.66 -16.39 -21.18
N VAL A 113 -5.58 -16.75 -19.90
CA VAL A 113 -5.49 -18.13 -19.47
C VAL A 113 -6.35 -18.35 -18.22
N MET A 114 -7.02 -19.49 -18.15
CA MET A 114 -7.74 -19.92 -16.95
C MET A 114 -6.79 -20.59 -15.97
N VAL A 115 -6.94 -20.28 -14.69
CA VAL A 115 -6.20 -20.93 -13.61
C VAL A 115 -7.01 -22.11 -13.12
N ASP A 116 -6.50 -23.32 -13.34
CA ASP A 116 -7.22 -24.53 -12.95
C ASP A 116 -7.09 -24.80 -11.45
N LYS A 117 -8.17 -25.41 -10.94
CA LYS A 117 -8.21 -26.01 -9.61
C LYS A 117 -7.41 -27.31 -9.63
N ARG A 118 -6.77 -27.66 -8.51
CA ARG A 118 -6.08 -28.95 -8.34
C ARG A 118 -7.06 -30.11 -8.19
N SER A 119 -8.21 -29.88 -7.57
CA SER A 119 -9.22 -30.92 -7.35
C SER A 119 -10.64 -30.37 -7.37
N ALA A 120 -11.60 -31.27 -7.59
CA ALA A 120 -13.00 -30.97 -7.30
C ALA A 120 -13.14 -30.55 -5.82
N GLY A 121 -13.91 -29.49 -5.57
CA GLY A 121 -14.12 -28.93 -4.22
C GLY A 121 -13.03 -27.97 -3.72
N GLU A 122 -11.93 -27.76 -4.45
CA GLU A 122 -10.99 -26.67 -4.13
C GLU A 122 -11.65 -25.31 -4.40
N MET A 123 -11.46 -24.36 -3.48
CA MET A 123 -11.92 -22.99 -3.69
C MET A 123 -11.18 -22.33 -4.86
N PRO A 124 -11.85 -21.45 -5.63
CA PRO A 124 -11.18 -20.68 -6.67
C PRO A 124 -10.00 -19.88 -6.11
N THR A 125 -9.01 -19.62 -6.96
CA THR A 125 -7.88 -18.75 -6.59
C THR A 125 -8.36 -17.30 -6.49
N HIS A 126 -8.16 -16.65 -5.33
CA HIS A 126 -8.46 -15.21 -5.18
C HIS A 126 -7.42 -14.33 -5.90
N ALA A 127 -6.22 -14.87 -6.17
CA ALA A 127 -5.17 -14.21 -6.93
C ALA A 127 -4.68 -12.87 -6.36
N GLY A 128 -4.63 -12.73 -5.03
CA GLY A 128 -4.18 -11.49 -4.36
C GLY A 128 -2.74 -11.10 -4.72
N GLY A 129 -1.82 -12.07 -4.73
CA GLY A 129 -0.44 -11.88 -5.19
C GLY A 129 -0.13 -12.64 -6.47
N MET A 130 0.66 -12.03 -7.36
CA MET A 130 1.28 -12.67 -8.53
C MET A 130 2.68 -12.12 -8.75
N ALA A 131 3.64 -12.98 -9.10
CA ALA A 131 4.98 -12.57 -9.48
C ALA A 131 5.60 -13.54 -10.49
N ILE A 132 6.63 -13.09 -11.22
CA ILE A 132 7.34 -13.90 -12.21
C ILE A 132 8.83 -13.93 -11.84
N GLY A 133 9.44 -15.11 -11.86
CA GLY A 133 10.86 -15.27 -11.58
C GLY A 133 11.36 -16.71 -11.72
N GLY A 134 12.64 -16.87 -12.04
CA GLY A 134 13.27 -18.20 -12.12
C GLY A 134 12.63 -19.16 -13.13
N GLY A 135 11.99 -18.66 -14.18
CA GLY A 135 11.27 -19.50 -15.16
C GLY A 135 9.84 -19.89 -14.73
N HIS A 136 9.34 -19.33 -13.63
CA HIS A 136 8.01 -19.63 -13.07
C HIS A 136 7.14 -18.39 -12.89
N LEU A 137 5.83 -18.58 -13.00
CA LEU A 137 4.81 -17.67 -12.49
C LEU A 137 4.37 -18.18 -11.12
N PHE A 138 4.45 -17.31 -10.12
CA PHE A 138 3.93 -17.54 -8.78
C PHE A 138 2.59 -16.86 -8.65
N LEU A 139 1.63 -17.57 -8.07
CA LEU A 139 0.29 -17.06 -7.80
C LEU A 139 -0.12 -17.45 -6.39
N GLY A 140 -0.89 -16.57 -5.77
CA GLY A 140 -1.66 -16.91 -4.60
C GLY A 140 -2.43 -18.22 -4.75
N GLY A 141 -2.46 -19.03 -3.69
CA GLY A 141 -3.21 -20.27 -3.67
C GLY A 141 -4.73 -20.09 -3.64
N PRO A 142 -5.49 -21.15 -3.35
CA PRO A 142 -6.94 -21.12 -3.22
C PRO A 142 -7.36 -20.06 -2.20
N GLN A 143 -8.56 -19.51 -2.39
CA GLN A 143 -9.16 -18.64 -1.40
C GLN A 143 -9.15 -19.31 0.00
N GLU A 144 -8.93 -18.50 1.04
CA GLU A 144 -8.82 -18.94 2.44
C GLU A 144 -7.59 -19.79 2.80
N SER A 145 -6.65 -19.96 1.87
CA SER A 145 -5.35 -20.57 2.17
C SER A 145 -4.24 -19.53 2.28
N ASP A 146 -3.31 -19.70 3.22
CA ASP A 146 -2.03 -18.97 3.22
C ASP A 146 -0.98 -19.80 2.45
N SER A 147 -1.21 -19.98 1.15
CA SER A 147 -0.30 -20.73 0.28
C SER A 147 0.01 -20.02 -1.04
N ILE A 148 1.13 -20.40 -1.65
CA ILE A 148 1.56 -19.97 -2.99
C ILE A 148 1.73 -21.21 -3.85
N ARG A 149 1.23 -21.14 -5.08
CA ARG A 149 1.46 -22.12 -6.14
C ARG A 149 2.31 -21.52 -7.23
N HIS A 150 2.91 -22.38 -8.06
CA HIS A 150 3.72 -21.95 -9.17
C HIS A 150 3.38 -22.71 -10.44
N TYR A 151 3.71 -22.10 -11.57
CA TYR A 151 3.46 -22.59 -12.92
C TYR A 151 4.71 -22.37 -13.75
N ALA A 152 5.10 -23.34 -14.58
CA ALA A 152 6.18 -23.14 -15.53
C ALA A 152 5.78 -22.04 -16.53
N LEU A 153 6.64 -21.04 -16.76
CA LEU A 153 6.31 -19.94 -17.67
C LEU A 153 6.06 -20.41 -19.11
N ALA A 154 6.73 -21.49 -19.54
CA ALA A 154 6.48 -22.09 -20.85
C ALA A 154 5.01 -22.54 -21.00
N ASP A 155 4.44 -23.16 -19.96
CA ASP A 155 3.03 -23.57 -19.97
C ASP A 155 2.10 -22.36 -19.99
N VAL A 156 2.43 -21.31 -19.22
CA VAL A 156 1.68 -20.05 -19.22
C VAL A 156 1.69 -19.40 -20.61
N ARG A 157 2.85 -19.35 -21.28
CA ARG A 157 3.00 -18.82 -22.63
C ARG A 157 2.12 -19.57 -23.63
N ASN A 158 2.23 -20.90 -23.66
CA ASN A 158 1.46 -21.76 -24.54
C ASN A 158 -0.05 -21.56 -24.33
N ALA A 159 -0.48 -21.52 -23.07
CA ALA A 159 -1.88 -21.33 -22.73
C ALA A 159 -2.39 -19.94 -23.08
N LEU A 160 -1.58 -18.88 -22.96
CA LEU A 160 -1.96 -17.52 -23.40
C LEU A 160 -2.21 -17.45 -24.91
N GLN A 161 -1.35 -18.10 -25.71
CA GLN A 161 -1.49 -18.15 -27.17
C GLN A 161 -2.73 -18.93 -27.61
N GLN A 162 -3.06 -20.01 -26.88
CA GLN A 162 -4.20 -20.89 -27.19
C GLN A 162 -5.50 -20.47 -26.50
N LYS A 163 -5.46 -19.49 -25.59
CA LYS A 163 -6.55 -19.14 -24.68
C LYS A 163 -7.03 -20.34 -23.83
N GLY A 164 -6.06 -21.12 -23.36
CA GLY A 164 -6.28 -22.38 -22.63
C GLY A 164 -6.32 -22.21 -21.11
N SER A 165 -5.84 -23.24 -20.41
CA SER A 165 -5.72 -23.26 -18.95
C SER A 165 -4.35 -23.72 -18.49
N ILE A 166 -4.01 -23.42 -17.23
CA ILE A 166 -2.77 -23.82 -16.57
C ILE A 166 -3.04 -24.55 -15.26
N SER A 167 -2.23 -25.57 -14.99
CA SER A 167 -2.27 -26.36 -13.77
C SER A 167 -1.01 -26.13 -12.92
N PRO A 168 -1.14 -26.04 -11.58
CA PRO A 168 0.00 -25.77 -10.71
C PRO A 168 0.99 -26.92 -10.72
N LYS A 169 2.28 -26.59 -10.62
CA LYS A 169 3.37 -27.57 -10.47
C LYS A 169 3.62 -27.86 -9.01
N GLY A 170 3.85 -29.15 -8.70
CA GLY A 170 4.14 -29.62 -7.35
C GLY A 170 3.04 -29.29 -6.33
N ALA A 171 3.41 -29.35 -5.04
CA ALA A 171 2.54 -28.97 -3.93
C ALA A 171 2.56 -27.46 -3.68
N ASP A 172 1.47 -26.93 -3.12
CA ASP A 172 1.41 -25.53 -2.71
C ASP A 172 2.37 -25.28 -1.54
N ARG A 173 3.11 -24.17 -1.59
CA ARG A 173 3.95 -23.74 -0.48
C ARG A 173 3.09 -23.01 0.54
N LYS A 174 2.99 -23.53 1.76
CA LYS A 174 2.49 -22.74 2.91
C LYS A 174 3.41 -21.55 3.19
N VAL A 175 2.85 -20.36 3.30
CA VAL A 175 3.55 -19.09 3.53
C VAL A 175 2.93 -18.32 4.69
N TYR A 176 3.49 -17.16 5.04
CA TYR A 176 2.91 -16.29 6.05
C TYR A 176 1.63 -15.59 5.55
N GLY A 177 1.66 -15.15 4.28
CA GLY A 177 0.55 -14.54 3.60
C GLY A 177 0.80 -14.51 2.10
N GLN A 178 -0.29 -14.47 1.34
CA GLN A 178 -0.29 -14.50 -0.12
C GLN A 178 -1.10 -13.34 -0.75
N SER A 179 -1.43 -12.33 0.06
CA SER A 179 -2.28 -11.20 -0.36
C SER A 179 -1.61 -10.31 -1.39
N PHE A 180 -0.28 -10.29 -1.42
CA PHE A 180 0.53 -9.58 -2.39
C PHE A 180 1.91 -10.25 -2.48
N MET A 181 2.58 -10.14 -3.63
CA MET A 181 3.94 -10.66 -3.78
C MET A 181 4.72 -9.96 -4.90
N THR A 182 6.05 -10.08 -4.84
CA THR A 182 6.97 -9.66 -5.91
C THR A 182 8.20 -10.56 -5.93
N VAL A 183 9.00 -10.46 -7.00
CA VAL A 183 10.29 -11.15 -7.12
C VAL A 183 11.39 -10.14 -7.44
N ASP A 184 12.55 -10.34 -6.82
CA ASP A 184 13.81 -9.69 -7.16
C ASP A 184 14.94 -10.73 -7.17
N GLY A 185 15.56 -10.93 -8.34
CA GLY A 185 16.50 -12.03 -8.56
C GLY A 185 15.87 -13.39 -8.26
N ASN A 186 16.50 -14.17 -7.38
CA ASN A 186 15.98 -15.47 -6.91
C ASN A 186 15.18 -15.37 -5.60
N LYS A 187 14.75 -14.17 -5.21
CA LYS A 187 14.02 -13.95 -3.96
C LYS A 187 12.58 -13.55 -4.26
N LEU A 188 11.65 -14.31 -3.68
CA LEU A 188 10.23 -13.97 -3.67
C LEU A 188 9.87 -13.33 -2.33
N TYR A 189 9.11 -12.25 -2.38
CA TYR A 189 8.59 -11.55 -1.23
C TYR A 189 7.07 -11.67 -1.23
N ALA A 190 6.47 -12.13 -0.15
CA ALA A 190 5.02 -12.29 -0.05
C ALA A 190 4.52 -11.94 1.34
N GLY A 191 3.36 -11.28 1.44
CA GLY A 191 2.85 -10.78 2.70
C GLY A 191 1.35 -10.90 2.86
N ARG A 192 0.90 -10.49 4.04
CA ARG A 192 -0.50 -10.56 4.47
C ARG A 192 -1.13 -9.18 4.45
N PHE A 193 -2.35 -9.11 3.91
CA PHE A 193 -3.21 -7.94 4.01
C PHE A 193 -3.80 -7.82 5.43
N ASN A 194 -3.79 -6.60 5.97
CA ASN A 194 -4.32 -6.32 7.30
C ASN A 194 -4.99 -4.94 7.35
N LEU A 195 -6.28 -4.91 7.70
CA LEU A 195 -7.10 -3.70 7.80
C LEU A 195 -6.97 -2.97 9.15
N GLY A 196 -6.43 -3.63 10.17
CA GLY A 196 -6.33 -3.07 11.53
C GLY A 196 -5.02 -2.33 11.75
N SER A 197 -3.91 -2.91 11.30
CA SER A 197 -2.55 -2.47 11.63
C SER A 197 -1.59 -2.65 10.45
N ARG A 198 -0.33 -2.24 10.65
CA ARG A 198 0.80 -2.76 9.86
C ARG A 198 0.89 -4.28 10.03
N ASP A 199 1.55 -4.95 9.10
CA ASP A 199 1.75 -6.39 9.13
C ASP A 199 3.11 -6.77 8.52
N TRP A 200 3.32 -8.05 8.22
CA TRP A 200 4.58 -8.59 7.74
C TRP A 200 4.51 -9.09 6.30
N MET A 201 5.62 -8.91 5.61
CA MET A 201 5.99 -9.58 4.38
C MET A 201 7.22 -10.43 4.62
N HIS A 202 7.21 -11.67 4.15
CA HIS A 202 8.30 -12.63 4.31
C HIS A 202 9.06 -12.81 2.99
N ARG A 203 10.36 -13.10 3.09
CA ARG A 203 11.21 -13.44 1.95
C ARG A 203 11.42 -14.94 1.85
N TYR A 204 11.45 -15.43 0.61
CA TYR A 204 11.63 -16.83 0.23
C TYR A 204 12.68 -16.91 -0.88
N THR A 205 13.44 -18.01 -0.92
CA THR A 205 14.34 -18.34 -2.02
C THR A 205 13.61 -19.20 -3.03
N ILE A 206 13.69 -18.81 -4.30
CA ILE A 206 13.21 -19.57 -5.44
C ILE A 206 14.27 -20.59 -5.82
N LYS A 207 13.91 -21.86 -5.85
CA LYS A 207 14.74 -22.96 -6.38
C LYS A 207 14.49 -23.13 -7.88
N ASP A 208 15.39 -23.81 -8.57
CA ASP A 208 15.33 -23.98 -10.03
C ASP A 208 14.04 -24.66 -10.51
N ASP A 209 13.50 -25.58 -9.69
CA ASP A 209 12.24 -26.27 -9.93
C ASP A 209 10.99 -25.45 -9.54
N GLY A 210 11.17 -24.19 -9.13
CA GLY A 210 10.09 -23.30 -8.73
C GLY A 210 9.63 -23.49 -7.28
N ARG A 211 10.19 -24.45 -6.52
CA ARG A 211 9.89 -24.54 -5.10
C ARG A 211 10.39 -23.32 -4.34
N LEU A 212 9.68 -22.99 -3.28
CA LEU A 212 9.98 -21.87 -2.39
C LEU A 212 10.50 -22.36 -1.04
N GLU A 213 11.69 -21.91 -0.67
CA GLU A 213 12.28 -22.14 0.65
C GLU A 213 12.22 -20.87 1.49
N THR A 214 11.91 -21.00 2.78
CA THR A 214 11.92 -19.84 3.68
C THR A 214 13.32 -19.28 3.77
N ASP A 215 13.48 -17.97 3.55
CA ASP A 215 14.78 -17.34 3.67
C ASP A 215 15.08 -17.03 5.15
N PRO A 216 16.18 -17.55 5.72
CA PRO A 216 16.54 -17.30 7.11
C PRO A 216 16.99 -15.86 7.30
N LYS A 217 16.74 -15.30 8.48
CA LYS A 217 17.31 -13.99 8.86
C LYS A 217 18.81 -14.18 9.15
N PRO A 218 19.71 -13.42 8.50
CA PRO A 218 21.14 -13.50 8.80
C PRO A 218 21.43 -13.27 10.29
N GLY A 219 22.23 -14.15 10.89
CA GLY A 219 22.65 -14.06 12.30
C GLY A 219 21.54 -14.32 13.33
N GLY A 220 20.39 -14.88 12.94
CA GLY A 220 19.30 -15.18 13.87
C GLY A 220 18.65 -16.54 13.61
N ASN A 221 17.81 -16.99 14.55
CA ASN A 221 16.99 -18.20 14.44
C ASN A 221 15.61 -17.93 13.78
N GLY A 222 15.44 -16.75 13.18
CA GLY A 222 14.18 -16.26 12.63
C GLY A 222 14.09 -16.31 11.10
N LYS A 223 12.93 -15.92 10.59
CA LYS A 223 12.66 -15.78 9.15
C LYS A 223 12.94 -14.34 8.70
N MET A 224 13.45 -14.16 7.50
CA MET A 224 13.60 -12.82 6.93
C MET A 224 12.22 -12.21 6.66
N ARG A 225 11.89 -11.12 7.34
CA ARG A 225 10.59 -10.43 7.24
C ARG A 225 10.77 -8.91 7.26
N TYR A 226 9.82 -8.23 6.64
CA TYR A 226 9.75 -6.78 6.48
C TYR A 226 8.40 -6.30 6.99
N GLU A 227 8.36 -5.21 7.74
CA GLU A 227 7.11 -4.53 8.05
C GLU A 227 6.52 -3.93 6.77
N VAL A 228 5.19 -4.02 6.61
CA VAL A 228 4.46 -3.42 5.50
C VAL A 228 3.41 -2.42 5.98
N PRO A 229 3.05 -1.42 5.14
CA PRO A 229 1.98 -0.50 5.47
C PRO A 229 0.66 -1.21 5.76
N LYS A 230 -0.17 -0.56 6.56
CA LYS A 230 -1.56 -0.99 6.80
C LYS A 230 -2.32 -1.09 5.48
N GLY A 231 -3.05 -2.18 5.27
CA GLY A 231 -3.88 -2.41 4.09
C GLY A 231 -3.08 -2.64 2.80
N THR A 232 -1.83 -3.10 2.88
CA THR A 232 -1.00 -3.39 1.69
C THR A 232 -1.65 -4.45 0.81
N GLN A 233 -1.81 -4.14 -0.48
CA GLN A 233 -2.32 -5.04 -1.52
C GLN A 233 -1.34 -5.27 -2.68
N GLY A 234 -0.30 -4.45 -2.79
CA GLY A 234 0.72 -4.62 -3.82
C GLY A 234 2.09 -4.31 -3.29
N VAL A 235 3.08 -5.01 -3.83
CA VAL A 235 4.50 -4.76 -3.57
C VAL A 235 5.27 -4.90 -4.87
N ALA A 236 6.31 -4.09 -5.04
CA ALA A 236 7.34 -4.33 -6.03
C ALA A 236 8.69 -3.83 -5.52
N LYS A 237 9.79 -4.32 -6.09
CA LYS A 237 11.14 -3.89 -5.73
C LYS A 237 11.90 -3.41 -6.97
N ALA A 238 12.60 -2.30 -6.86
CA ALA A 238 13.58 -1.86 -7.85
C ALA A 238 14.82 -1.32 -7.12
N GLY A 239 15.99 -1.89 -7.41
CA GLY A 239 17.22 -1.51 -6.71
C GLY A 239 17.06 -1.62 -5.19
N ASN A 240 17.40 -0.55 -4.46
CA ASN A 240 17.25 -0.48 -3.01
C ASN A 240 15.91 0.13 -2.53
N THR A 241 14.86 0.07 -3.36
CA THR A 241 13.55 0.62 -3.01
C THR A 241 12.47 -0.46 -3.08
N MET A 242 11.67 -0.55 -2.02
CA MET A 242 10.40 -1.26 -2.01
C MET A 242 9.27 -0.27 -2.29
N PHE A 243 8.36 -0.64 -3.17
CA PHE A 243 7.14 0.10 -3.46
C PHE A 243 5.97 -0.68 -2.90
N PHE A 244 5.03 0.02 -2.25
CA PHE A 244 3.79 -0.59 -1.76
C PHE A 244 2.58 0.20 -2.21
N SER A 245 1.48 -0.49 -2.46
CA SER A 245 0.15 0.09 -2.65
C SER A 245 -0.77 -0.42 -1.55
N THR A 246 -1.68 0.43 -1.08
CA THR A 246 -2.63 0.08 -0.02
C THR A 246 -4.06 0.29 -0.46
N SER A 247 -4.99 -0.58 -0.09
CA SER A 247 -6.43 -0.39 -0.30
C SER A 247 -7.19 -0.61 1.01
N LEU A 248 -8.20 0.23 1.25
CA LEU A 248 -9.09 0.12 2.41
C LEU A 248 -10.57 0.07 1.99
N GLY A 249 -10.83 -0.23 0.71
CA GLY A 249 -12.18 -0.32 0.14
C GLY A 249 -12.54 0.83 -0.80
N ARG A 250 -13.74 0.73 -1.39
CA ARG A 250 -14.15 1.53 -2.56
C ARG A 250 -14.33 3.03 -2.32
N ASN A 251 -14.64 3.41 -1.09
CA ASN A 251 -14.90 4.79 -0.68
C ASN A 251 -13.67 5.48 -0.08
N VAL A 252 -12.58 4.72 0.12
CA VAL A 252 -11.34 5.17 0.75
C VAL A 252 -10.24 5.22 -0.29
N ARG A 253 -9.57 6.38 -0.39
CA ARG A 253 -8.43 6.54 -1.29
C ARG A 253 -7.26 5.66 -0.84
N SER A 254 -6.54 5.12 -1.80
CA SER A 254 -5.35 4.32 -1.58
C SER A 254 -4.13 5.20 -1.28
N ASN A 255 -3.00 4.57 -0.98
CA ASN A 255 -1.71 5.26 -0.92
C ASN A 255 -0.67 4.44 -1.70
N VAL A 256 0.30 5.14 -2.26
CA VAL A 256 1.51 4.57 -2.85
C VAL A 256 2.68 4.95 -1.96
N TYR A 257 3.49 3.97 -1.57
CA TYR A 257 4.69 4.13 -0.75
C TYR A 257 5.94 3.79 -1.55
N ALA A 258 7.03 4.49 -1.27
CA ALA A 258 8.40 4.13 -1.60
C ALA A 258 9.20 4.09 -0.30
N THR A 259 9.86 2.98 -0.01
CA THR A 259 10.60 2.75 1.24
C THR A 259 11.98 2.17 0.96
N ASP A 260 12.92 2.36 1.86
CA ASP A 260 14.24 1.71 1.79
C ASP A 260 14.07 0.18 1.89
N ALA A 261 14.56 -0.55 0.89
CA ALA A 261 14.50 -2.02 0.86
C ALA A 261 15.56 -2.67 1.76
N GLY A 262 16.59 -1.92 2.16
CA GLY A 262 17.61 -2.35 3.11
C GLY A 262 17.11 -2.40 4.53
N GLU A 263 15.97 -1.73 4.83
CA GLU A 263 15.40 -1.69 6.16
C GLU A 263 14.13 -2.51 6.32
N THR A 264 14.11 -3.34 7.37
CA THR A 264 13.01 -4.28 7.65
C THR A 264 11.94 -3.68 8.56
N ASN A 265 12.21 -2.53 9.17
CA ASN A 265 11.30 -1.82 10.07
C ASN A 265 10.87 -0.50 9.42
N LEU A 266 9.56 -0.27 9.30
CA LEU A 266 9.05 0.89 8.57
C LEU A 266 9.36 2.22 9.24
N ASP A 267 9.54 2.25 10.56
CA ASP A 267 9.95 3.46 11.27
C ASP A 267 11.39 3.86 10.90
N LYS A 268 12.22 2.92 10.46
CA LYS A 268 13.59 3.17 9.98
C LYS A 268 13.70 3.27 8.47
N ALA A 269 12.77 2.68 7.72
CA ALA A 269 12.79 2.63 6.26
C ALA A 269 12.47 3.95 5.54
N ARG A 270 12.30 5.04 6.31
CA ARG A 270 12.04 6.42 5.82
C ARG A 270 11.02 6.48 4.68
N PRO A 271 9.82 5.89 4.85
CA PRO A 271 8.79 5.85 3.82
C PRO A 271 8.44 7.24 3.30
N ARG A 272 8.34 7.35 1.97
CA ARG A 272 7.65 8.43 1.27
C ARG A 272 6.36 7.88 0.72
N CYS A 273 5.26 8.61 0.87
CA CYS A 273 3.99 8.17 0.35
C CYS A 273 3.05 9.32 0.00
N PHE A 274 2.19 9.06 -0.96
CA PHE A 274 1.15 9.99 -1.40
C PHE A 274 -0.11 9.22 -1.75
N ARG A 275 -1.23 9.93 -1.65
CA ARG A 275 -2.55 9.36 -1.86
C ARG A 275 -2.79 9.05 -3.33
N GLY A 276 -3.27 7.85 -3.60
CA GLY A 276 -3.66 7.36 -4.93
C GLY A 276 -5.16 7.07 -5.03
N PRO A 277 -5.68 6.77 -6.24
CA PRO A 277 -7.07 6.41 -6.45
C PRO A 277 -7.48 5.21 -5.60
N GLY A 278 -8.72 5.17 -5.13
CA GLY A 278 -9.20 4.06 -4.30
C GLY A 278 -9.08 2.70 -4.98
N MET A 279 -9.02 1.63 -4.16
CA MET A 279 -8.94 0.24 -4.62
C MET A 279 -7.71 -0.12 -5.45
N SER A 280 -6.57 0.50 -5.17
CA SER A 280 -5.28 0.08 -5.74
C SER A 280 -4.92 -1.35 -5.31
N GLN A 281 -4.43 -2.14 -6.24
CA GLN A 281 -4.08 -3.55 -6.05
C GLN A 281 -2.56 -3.76 -6.28
N GLY A 282 -2.12 -4.78 -7.01
CA GLY A 282 -0.71 -5.07 -7.28
C GLY A 282 0.09 -3.94 -7.97
N ILE A 283 1.41 -4.02 -7.81
CA ILE A 283 2.40 -3.18 -8.50
C ILE A 283 3.31 -4.08 -9.36
N ALA A 284 3.59 -3.67 -10.59
CA ALA A 284 4.60 -4.30 -11.43
C ALA A 284 5.66 -3.28 -11.86
N ILE A 285 6.90 -3.73 -12.09
CA ILE A 285 8.02 -2.87 -12.44
C ILE A 285 8.71 -3.37 -13.70
N ASP A 286 8.96 -2.44 -14.62
CA ASP A 286 9.94 -2.58 -15.70
C ASP A 286 11.11 -1.61 -15.38
N ALA A 287 12.06 -2.10 -14.59
CA ALA A 287 13.18 -1.30 -14.11
C ALA A 287 14.08 -0.82 -15.26
N ALA A 288 14.23 -1.64 -16.31
CA ALA A 288 15.07 -1.32 -17.46
C ALA A 288 14.55 -0.11 -18.25
N ARG A 289 13.23 0.13 -18.24
CA ARG A 289 12.62 1.30 -18.89
C ARG A 289 12.12 2.35 -17.90
N ASN A 290 12.49 2.24 -16.62
CA ASN A 290 12.09 3.18 -15.58
C ASN A 290 10.55 3.29 -15.44
N ARG A 291 9.82 2.16 -15.41
CA ARG A 291 8.34 2.15 -15.35
C ARG A 291 7.80 1.37 -14.16
N LEU A 292 6.76 1.92 -13.56
CA LEU A 292 5.91 1.30 -12.55
C LEU A 292 4.49 1.22 -13.07
N PHE A 293 3.85 0.07 -12.92
CA PHE A 293 2.45 -0.16 -13.23
C PHE A 293 1.68 -0.46 -11.95
N LEU A 294 0.49 0.11 -11.80
CA LEU A 294 -0.40 -0.12 -10.66
C LEU A 294 -1.79 -0.47 -11.19
N ASN A 295 -2.32 -1.64 -10.83
CA ASN A 295 -3.67 -2.02 -11.22
C ASN A 295 -4.70 -1.72 -10.13
N TYR A 296 -5.97 -1.81 -10.50
CA TYR A 296 -7.09 -1.42 -9.65
C TYR A 296 -8.22 -2.43 -9.71
N GLU A 297 -8.76 -2.76 -8.54
CA GLU A 297 -9.96 -3.59 -8.44
C GLU A 297 -11.22 -2.83 -8.91
N SER A 298 -11.21 -1.50 -8.79
CA SER A 298 -12.35 -0.62 -9.09
C SER A 298 -12.80 -0.63 -10.55
N GLY A 299 -12.01 -1.19 -11.46
CA GLY A 299 -12.41 -1.36 -12.86
C GLY A 299 -13.44 -2.46 -13.08
N SER A 300 -13.63 -3.37 -12.11
CA SER A 300 -14.54 -4.50 -12.26
C SER A 300 -16.01 -4.08 -12.33
N HIS A 301 -16.84 -4.94 -12.93
CA HIS A 301 -18.30 -4.75 -12.99
C HIS A 301 -18.97 -4.50 -11.63
N LYS A 302 -18.35 -4.91 -10.52
CA LYS A 302 -18.91 -4.72 -9.17
C LYS A 302 -18.86 -3.28 -8.68
N PHE A 303 -17.98 -2.48 -9.27
CA PHE A 303 -17.66 -1.14 -8.79
C PHE A 303 -17.75 -0.09 -9.91
N ASP A 304 -18.26 -0.48 -11.08
CA ASP A 304 -18.37 0.42 -12.21
C ASP A 304 -19.55 1.38 -12.05
N ASP A 305 -19.72 2.26 -13.05
CA ASP A 305 -20.71 3.32 -13.10
C ASP A 305 -22.17 2.83 -13.11
N ARG A 306 -22.38 1.52 -13.30
CA ARG A 306 -23.70 0.88 -13.33
C ARG A 306 -23.97 0.08 -12.06
N ALA A 307 -22.97 -0.09 -11.19
CA ALA A 307 -23.15 -0.72 -9.90
C ALA A 307 -24.05 0.15 -9.00
N GLY A 308 -24.86 -0.46 -8.15
CA GLY A 308 -25.65 0.27 -7.15
C GLY A 308 -24.81 1.00 -6.10
N ASP A 309 -23.51 0.70 -6.04
CA ASP A 309 -22.54 1.30 -5.13
C ASP A 309 -21.17 1.40 -5.83
N PRO A 310 -21.00 2.37 -6.76
CA PRO A 310 -19.79 2.51 -7.58
C PRO A 310 -18.57 2.87 -6.71
N ALA A 311 -17.36 2.54 -7.20
CA ALA A 311 -16.15 3.02 -6.56
C ALA A 311 -15.98 4.53 -6.74
N ARG A 312 -15.33 5.18 -5.75
CA ARG A 312 -14.94 6.60 -5.84
C ARG A 312 -14.14 6.89 -7.10
N ASN A 313 -13.23 5.99 -7.48
CA ASN A 313 -12.44 6.08 -8.71
C ASN A 313 -12.60 4.80 -9.51
N ILE A 314 -13.03 4.88 -10.77
CA ILE A 314 -13.23 3.71 -11.64
C ILE A 314 -12.07 3.64 -12.63
N ILE A 315 -11.22 2.62 -12.48
CA ILE A 315 -9.99 2.47 -13.29
C ILE A 315 -9.96 1.07 -13.89
N ARG A 316 -10.11 0.98 -15.22
CA ARG A 316 -10.18 -0.28 -15.96
C ARG A 316 -8.81 -0.67 -16.47
N GLY A 317 -7.96 -1.27 -15.63
CA GLY A 317 -6.63 -1.75 -16.04
C GLY A 317 -5.53 -1.24 -15.11
N ALA A 318 -4.49 -0.65 -15.69
CA ALA A 318 -3.35 -0.13 -14.94
C ALA A 318 -3.09 1.36 -15.23
N HIS A 319 -2.60 2.06 -14.22
CA HIS A 319 -1.92 3.33 -14.40
C HIS A 319 -0.41 3.09 -14.43
N ILE A 320 0.31 4.00 -15.09
CA ILE A 320 1.76 3.93 -15.26
C ILE A 320 2.42 5.21 -14.76
N ALA A 321 3.56 5.07 -14.08
CA ALA A 321 4.44 6.16 -13.66
C ALA A 321 5.89 5.82 -14.00
N LYS A 322 6.77 6.82 -14.00
CA LYS A 322 8.21 6.55 -13.94
C LYS A 322 8.62 6.18 -12.52
N LEU A 323 9.60 5.30 -12.35
CA LEU A 323 10.07 4.94 -10.98
C LEU A 323 10.64 6.18 -10.28
N GLU A 324 11.43 6.98 -10.99
CA GLU A 324 12.02 8.22 -10.46
C GLU A 324 10.97 9.23 -9.98
N ASP A 325 9.80 9.29 -10.62
CA ASP A 325 8.73 10.19 -10.23
C ASP A 325 8.14 9.77 -8.87
N VAL A 326 8.07 8.46 -8.61
CA VAL A 326 7.56 7.90 -7.35
C VAL A 326 8.59 7.97 -6.24
N THR A 327 9.90 7.89 -6.54
CA THR A 327 10.97 7.94 -5.53
C THR A 327 11.46 9.36 -5.21
N SER A 328 11.35 10.31 -6.14
CA SER A 328 11.80 11.70 -5.97
C SER A 328 10.87 12.57 -5.11
N VAL A 329 9.88 11.97 -4.44
CA VAL A 329 8.92 12.74 -3.66
C VAL A 329 9.59 13.29 -2.39
N PRO A 330 9.62 14.63 -2.21
CA PRO A 330 10.27 15.22 -1.06
C PRO A 330 9.50 14.88 0.22
N GLY A 331 10.20 14.91 1.36
CA GLY A 331 9.61 14.65 2.67
C GLY A 331 10.66 14.75 3.76
N GLY A 332 10.26 14.53 5.00
CA GLY A 332 11.18 14.56 6.13
C GLY A 332 10.73 13.69 7.29
N THR A 333 11.47 13.77 8.37
CA THR A 333 11.06 13.33 9.70
C THR A 333 10.86 14.56 10.55
N LEU A 334 9.67 14.73 11.10
CA LEU A 334 9.31 15.76 12.06
C LEU A 334 9.34 15.16 13.46
N LYS A 335 10.19 15.71 14.32
CA LYS A 335 10.18 15.46 15.77
C LYS A 335 9.51 16.63 16.47
N LEU A 336 8.50 16.34 17.27
CA LEU A 336 7.82 17.32 18.10
C LEU A 336 8.34 17.20 19.53
N GLY A 337 8.83 18.32 20.07
CA GLY A 337 9.44 18.37 21.40
C GLY A 337 8.41 18.70 22.47
N THR A 338 8.36 19.97 22.86
CA THR A 338 7.60 20.46 24.02
C THR A 338 6.55 21.46 23.58
N LEU A 339 5.31 21.25 24.04
CA LEU A 339 4.23 22.22 23.94
C LEU A 339 4.18 23.08 25.19
N GLN A 340 4.12 24.39 25.03
CA GLN A 340 3.98 25.37 26.11
C GLN A 340 2.71 26.20 25.90
N ALA A 341 1.88 26.28 26.93
CA ALA A 341 0.78 27.23 27.00
C ALA A 341 1.32 28.57 27.54
N LYS A 342 1.53 29.56 26.68
CA LYS A 342 2.05 30.88 27.10
C LYS A 342 0.96 31.75 27.71
N LYS A 343 -0.22 31.76 27.08
CA LYS A 343 -1.41 32.48 27.53
C LYS A 343 -2.63 31.63 27.22
N LEU A 344 -3.60 31.61 28.13
CA LEU A 344 -4.91 30.99 27.90
C LEU A 344 -5.97 32.06 27.68
N THR A 345 -7.07 31.68 27.06
CA THR A 345 -8.31 32.48 26.98
C THR A 345 -8.92 32.65 28.37
N ASP A 346 -8.95 31.57 29.16
CA ASP A 346 -9.47 31.53 30.54
C ASP A 346 -8.31 31.31 31.55
N THR A 347 -8.01 32.31 32.38
CA THR A 347 -6.80 32.29 33.26
C THR A 347 -6.84 31.26 34.38
N ASP A 348 -8.02 30.72 34.72
CA ASP A 348 -8.23 29.84 35.88
C ASP A 348 -8.51 28.37 35.49
N LYS A 349 -8.51 28.04 34.19
CA LYS A 349 -8.84 26.71 33.69
C LYS A 349 -7.66 26.02 33.01
N GLU A 350 -7.82 24.72 32.81
CA GLU A 350 -6.91 23.84 32.09
C GLU A 350 -7.51 23.56 30.72
N ASP A 351 -6.74 23.80 29.67
CA ASP A 351 -7.22 23.59 28.30
C ASP A 351 -6.92 22.17 27.86
N GLU A 352 -7.83 21.62 27.06
CA GLU A 352 -7.65 20.32 26.40
C GLU A 352 -7.17 20.53 24.97
N ILE A 353 -5.85 20.46 24.78
CA ILE A 353 -5.20 20.74 23.51
C ILE A 353 -5.00 19.47 22.69
N VAL A 354 -5.32 19.52 21.40
CA VAL A 354 -5.00 18.46 20.43
C VAL A 354 -3.93 18.99 19.49
N VAL A 355 -2.81 18.26 19.41
CA VAL A 355 -1.81 18.48 18.36
C VAL A 355 -2.01 17.42 17.28
N SER A 356 -2.14 17.85 16.03
CA SER A 356 -2.27 16.95 14.89
C SER A 356 -1.25 17.28 13.81
N VAL A 357 -0.87 16.26 13.05
CA VAL A 357 -0.05 16.41 11.84
C VAL A 357 -0.80 15.77 10.69
N GLU A 358 -1.01 16.54 9.61
CA GLU A 358 -1.84 16.15 8.48
C GLU A 358 -3.28 15.77 8.91
N GLY A 359 -3.85 16.53 9.85
CA GLY A 359 -5.22 16.37 10.30
C GLY A 359 -5.48 15.17 11.23
N ALA A 360 -4.45 14.43 11.62
CA ALA A 360 -4.61 13.29 12.52
C ALA A 360 -3.78 13.46 13.81
N PRO A 361 -4.37 13.18 15.00
CA PRO A 361 -3.70 13.36 16.27
C PRO A 361 -2.36 12.60 16.35
N ILE A 362 -1.41 13.19 17.07
CA ILE A 362 -0.12 12.56 17.34
C ILE A 362 -0.22 11.63 18.56
N CYS A 363 0.58 10.56 18.56
CA CYS A 363 0.65 9.61 19.66
C CYS A 363 1.87 9.94 20.52
N VAL A 364 1.67 10.11 21.83
CA VAL A 364 2.74 10.44 22.79
C VAL A 364 3.24 9.16 23.45
N LYS A 365 4.55 9.07 23.64
CA LYS A 365 5.21 7.90 24.23
C LYS A 365 4.86 7.76 25.72
N GLY A 366 4.40 6.57 26.13
CA GLY A 366 4.10 6.25 27.53
C GLY A 366 2.66 6.52 28.00
N SER A 367 1.71 6.79 27.11
CA SER A 367 0.28 6.69 27.46
C SER A 367 -0.23 5.29 27.14
N ASP A 368 -0.70 4.57 28.16
CA ASP A 368 -1.32 3.25 28.03
C ASP A 368 -2.63 3.28 27.20
N ASP A 369 -3.10 4.49 26.86
CA ASP A 369 -4.20 4.71 25.93
C ASP A 369 -3.72 5.33 24.60
N LYS A 370 -3.99 4.59 23.52
CA LYS A 370 -4.34 5.03 22.15
C LYS A 370 -4.16 6.54 21.93
N CYS A 371 -3.09 6.94 21.23
CA CYS A 371 -2.82 8.29 20.69
C CYS A 371 -3.52 9.43 21.44
N LEU A 372 -2.82 10.06 22.40
CA LEU A 372 -3.35 11.14 23.25
C LEU A 372 -4.25 12.10 22.47
N LYS A 373 -5.56 11.94 22.64
CA LYS A 373 -6.54 12.79 21.98
C LYS A 373 -6.55 14.19 22.58
N HIS A 374 -6.14 14.35 23.84
CA HIS A 374 -6.19 15.63 24.58
C HIS A 374 -5.01 15.79 25.53
N LEU A 375 -4.27 16.89 25.38
CA LEU A 375 -3.19 17.34 26.25
C LEU A 375 -3.73 18.44 27.15
N LYS A 376 -3.95 18.08 28.41
CA LYS A 376 -4.27 19.00 29.49
C LYS A 376 -3.09 19.91 29.82
N LEU A 377 -3.28 21.23 29.72
CA LEU A 377 -2.26 22.25 29.92
C LEU A 377 -2.82 23.49 30.66
N ARG A 378 -2.03 24.02 31.61
CA ARG A 378 -2.33 25.27 32.31
C ARG A 378 -1.39 26.38 31.84
N GLN A 379 -1.79 27.64 32.05
CA GLN A 379 -0.96 28.79 31.70
C GLN A 379 0.46 28.69 32.28
N GLY A 380 1.45 28.97 31.45
CA GLY A 380 2.88 28.91 31.79
C GLY A 380 3.48 27.50 31.82
N LYS A 381 2.66 26.43 31.81
CA LYS A 381 3.13 25.05 31.87
C LYS A 381 3.61 24.54 30.51
N GLN A 382 4.49 23.56 30.60
CA GLN A 382 5.09 22.85 29.47
C GLN A 382 4.75 21.37 29.56
N ARG A 383 4.56 20.73 28.42
CA ARG A 383 4.33 19.30 28.31
C ARG A 383 5.16 18.71 27.18
N ALA A 384 5.92 17.67 27.49
CA ALA A 384 6.64 16.90 26.48
C ALA A 384 5.63 16.13 25.61
N ILE A 385 5.84 16.17 24.31
CA ILE A 385 5.09 15.41 23.31
C ILE A 385 5.89 14.19 22.85
N ASP A 386 7.20 14.34 22.63
CA ASP A 386 8.12 13.26 22.19
C ASP A 386 7.52 12.37 21.08
N ALA A 387 7.04 13.01 20.02
CA ALA A 387 6.40 12.34 18.89
C ALA A 387 7.25 12.47 17.64
N THR A 388 7.39 11.36 16.91
CA THR A 388 8.07 11.33 15.60
C THR A 388 7.06 11.03 14.50
N VAL A 389 7.07 11.87 13.47
CA VAL A 389 6.21 11.77 12.29
C VAL A 389 7.08 11.78 11.03
N GLN A 390 6.96 10.74 10.22
CA GLN A 390 7.48 10.73 8.86
C GLN A 390 6.42 11.30 7.92
N PHE A 391 6.79 12.31 7.12
CA PHE A 391 5.88 13.00 6.23
C PHE A 391 6.42 13.10 4.81
N THR A 392 5.51 13.32 3.87
CA THR A 392 5.79 13.49 2.44
C THR A 392 5.16 14.79 1.97
N GLY A 393 5.83 15.52 1.08
CA GLY A 393 5.45 16.88 0.74
C GLY A 393 5.72 17.81 1.91
N ASN A 394 4.70 18.55 2.37
CA ASN A 394 4.80 19.40 3.55
C ASN A 394 4.18 18.69 4.75
N ALA A 395 4.52 19.12 5.96
CA ALA A 395 3.82 18.74 7.18
C ALA A 395 2.98 19.93 7.68
N LEU A 396 1.68 19.76 7.77
CA LEU A 396 0.74 20.69 8.39
C LEU A 396 0.55 20.29 9.85
N VAL A 397 1.08 21.11 10.74
CA VAL A 397 0.94 20.95 12.19
C VAL A 397 -0.21 21.84 12.65
N ASN A 398 -1.24 21.23 13.24
CA ASN A 398 -2.37 21.98 13.79
C ASN A 398 -2.41 21.86 15.30
N VAL A 399 -2.79 22.94 15.95
CA VAL A 399 -3.13 22.96 17.37
C VAL A 399 -4.59 23.38 17.49
N THR A 400 -5.40 22.56 18.13
CA THR A 400 -6.82 22.85 18.35
C THR A 400 -7.16 22.72 19.82
N GLU A 401 -8.01 23.61 20.30
CA GLU A 401 -8.56 23.56 21.65
C GLU A 401 -9.91 22.85 21.63
N ARG A 402 -10.23 22.10 22.68
CA ARG A 402 -11.59 21.59 22.87
C ARG A 402 -12.31 22.44 23.89
N ASP A 403 -13.38 23.10 23.45
CA ASP A 403 -14.29 23.79 24.34
C ASP A 403 -15.26 22.80 25.03
N ASN A 404 -15.79 23.22 26.18
CA ASN A 404 -16.85 22.51 26.89
C ASN A 404 -18.17 23.29 26.67
N PRO A 405 -19.27 22.66 26.18
CA PRO A 405 -19.50 21.22 26.08
C PRO A 405 -18.77 20.52 24.91
N PRO A 406 -18.49 19.21 25.06
CA PRO A 406 -17.66 18.39 24.16
C PRO A 406 -18.15 18.27 22.70
N ASP A 407 -19.32 18.82 22.42
CA ASP A 407 -20.09 18.79 21.18
C ASP A 407 -19.80 20.01 20.28
N ASN A 408 -19.06 21.01 20.78
CA ASN A 408 -18.59 22.12 19.97
C ASN A 408 -17.40 21.69 19.09
N PRO A 409 -17.33 22.11 17.82
CA PRO A 409 -16.17 21.85 16.97
C PRO A 409 -14.91 22.43 17.63
N HIS A 410 -13.81 21.68 17.59
CA HIS A 410 -12.54 22.11 18.16
C HIS A 410 -12.14 23.48 17.63
N ASP A 411 -11.79 24.37 18.54
CA ASP A 411 -11.39 25.72 18.23
C ASP A 411 -9.97 25.68 17.63
N ASN A 412 -9.87 25.90 16.32
CA ASN A 412 -8.58 25.85 15.63
C ASN A 412 -7.72 27.05 16.05
N LEU A 413 -6.67 26.79 16.84
CA LEU A 413 -5.74 27.81 17.34
C LEU A 413 -4.69 28.20 16.29
N GLY A 414 -4.55 27.41 15.23
CA GLY A 414 -3.71 27.72 14.08
C GLY A 414 -3.16 26.47 13.38
N THR A 415 -2.69 26.70 12.15
CA THR A 415 -2.05 25.69 11.30
C THR A 415 -0.72 26.24 10.84
N GLU A 416 0.34 25.47 11.07
CA GLU A 416 1.70 25.81 10.66
C GLU A 416 2.21 24.81 9.62
N LYS A 417 2.82 25.34 8.56
CA LYS A 417 3.31 24.54 7.43
C LYS A 417 4.82 24.37 7.50
N LEU A 418 5.27 23.13 7.68
CA LEU A 418 6.66 22.76 7.66
C LEU A 418 7.03 22.11 6.32
N THR A 419 7.87 22.79 5.55
CA THR A 419 8.55 22.21 4.38
C THR A 419 9.64 21.21 4.78
N PRO A 420 10.00 20.25 3.91
CA PRO A 420 11.19 19.42 4.06
C PRO A 420 12.47 20.26 4.15
N GLY A 421 13.50 19.69 4.80
CA GLY A 421 14.80 20.32 4.99
C GLY A 421 15.17 20.45 6.46
N ALA A 422 16.47 20.38 6.76
CA ALA A 422 16.97 20.44 8.12
C ALA A 422 16.66 21.79 8.77
N LYS A 423 15.82 21.79 9.80
CA LYS A 423 15.46 22.98 10.57
C LYS A 423 15.01 22.60 11.97
N LYS A 424 15.22 23.49 12.92
CA LYS A 424 14.68 23.38 14.27
C LYS A 424 14.18 24.75 14.71
N GLY A 425 13.16 24.76 15.54
CA GLY A 425 12.59 26.03 15.99
C GLY A 425 11.40 25.86 16.91
N ILE A 426 10.62 26.92 16.98
CA ILE A 426 9.39 27.00 17.76
C ILE A 426 8.30 27.48 16.82
N LEU A 427 7.22 26.70 16.71
CA LEU A 427 5.96 27.13 16.10
C LEU A 427 5.15 27.88 17.15
N GLU A 428 4.54 29.00 16.78
CA GLU A 428 3.64 29.76 17.65
C GLU A 428 2.23 29.74 17.07
N PHE A 429 1.26 29.32 17.88
CA PHE A 429 -0.15 29.23 17.53
C PHE A 429 -0.91 30.21 18.41
N ALA A 430 -1.68 31.12 17.81
CA ALA A 430 -2.38 32.15 18.54
C ALA A 430 -3.77 32.41 17.96
N LYS A 431 -4.78 32.43 18.85
CA LYS A 431 -6.15 32.83 18.53
C LYS A 431 -6.72 33.63 19.71
N GLY A 432 -7.18 34.85 19.43
CA GLY A 432 -7.61 35.77 20.49
C GLY A 432 -6.48 36.04 21.49
N ARG A 433 -6.69 35.67 22.76
CA ARG A 433 -5.69 35.81 23.84
C ARG A 433 -4.82 34.57 24.06
N ALA A 434 -5.24 33.42 23.53
CA ALA A 434 -4.52 32.18 23.69
C ALA A 434 -3.25 32.17 22.82
N VAL A 435 -2.15 31.70 23.39
CA VAL A 435 -0.86 31.57 22.71
C VAL A 435 -0.18 30.28 23.16
N TYR A 436 0.13 29.41 22.20
CA TYR A 436 0.88 28.17 22.42
C TYR A 436 2.16 28.15 21.61
N ARG A 437 3.19 27.52 22.16
CA ARG A 437 4.50 27.35 21.51
C ARG A 437 4.88 25.89 21.47
N LEU A 438 5.23 25.38 20.30
CA LEU A 438 5.62 23.99 20.08
C LEU A 438 7.04 23.93 19.50
N SER A 439 7.98 23.33 20.22
CA SER A 439 9.30 23.09 19.67
C SER A 439 9.30 21.92 18.67
N TYR A 440 10.10 22.06 17.63
CA TYR A 440 10.18 21.06 16.57
C TYR A 440 11.58 20.95 15.95
N GLU A 441 11.84 19.80 15.34
CA GLU A 441 12.99 19.52 14.48
C GLU A 441 12.51 18.77 13.23
N VAL A 442 12.91 19.23 12.05
CA VAL A 442 12.75 18.53 10.77
C VAL A 442 14.12 18.08 10.31
N SER A 443 14.22 16.82 9.87
CA SER A 443 15.42 16.21 9.29
C SER A 443 15.12 15.45 8.00
#